data_AF-S6VPM8-F1
#
_entry.id   AF-S6VPM8-F1
#
_cell.length_a   1.000
_cell.length_b   1.000
_cell.length_c   1.000
_cell.angle_alpha   90.00
_cell.angle_beta   90.00
_cell.angle_gamma   90.00
#
_symmetry.space_group_name_H-M   'P 1'
#
loop_
_entity.id
_entity.type
_entity.pdbx_description
1 polymer ?
#
loop_
_entity_poly.entity_id
_entity_poly.type
_entity_poly.pdbx_seq_one_letter_code
_entity_poly.pdbx_strand_id
1 'polypeptide(L)'
;THNYGGLSYGNVASQSNSQQCSNPREAALQGLAKMKALMDMGFTQGVLAPQERPDVAGLRQLGFTGSDEQVIEKAARQDMPLLVASCSASSMWVANAATVSPSADTADGRVHFTA
;
A
#
# COMPACT_ATOMS: atom_id res chain seq x y z
N THR A 1 6.02 5.29 2.76
CA THR A 1 7.21 4.52 2.33
C THR A 1 7.11 4.02 0.87
N HIS A 2 6.51 4.79 -0.04
CA HIS A 2 6.46 4.40 -1.46
C HIS A 2 7.88 4.17 -1.98
N ASN A 3 8.10 3.02 -2.63
CA ASN A 3 9.39 2.57 -3.15
C ASN A 3 9.16 1.62 -4.34
N TYR A 4 10.23 1.33 -5.08
CA TYR A 4 10.22 0.35 -6.17
C TYR A 4 10.95 -0.94 -5.75
N GLY A 5 10.29 -1.77 -4.94
CA GLY A 5 10.87 -3.01 -4.39
C GLY A 5 10.91 -4.22 -5.34
N GLY A 6 10.32 -4.14 -6.53
CA GLY A 6 10.36 -5.27 -7.49
C GLY A 6 9.58 -6.53 -7.08
N LEU A 7 8.65 -6.41 -6.14
CA LEU A 7 8.09 -7.53 -5.38
C LEU A 7 6.99 -8.33 -6.12
N SER A 8 6.42 -7.79 -7.21
CA SER A 8 5.26 -8.40 -7.89
C SER A 8 5.69 -9.17 -9.13
N TYR A 9 5.95 -10.48 -8.97
CA TYR A 9 6.20 -11.35 -10.13
C TYR A 9 4.98 -11.34 -11.08
N GLY A 10 5.23 -11.23 -12.39
CA GLY A 10 4.20 -11.04 -13.42
C GLY A 10 3.80 -9.58 -13.70
N ASN A 11 4.12 -8.63 -12.82
CA ASN A 11 3.95 -7.20 -13.09
C ASN A 11 5.24 -6.64 -13.73
N VAL A 12 5.24 -6.49 -15.06
CA VAL A 12 6.39 -5.99 -15.83
C VAL A 12 6.88 -4.64 -15.32
N ALA A 13 5.99 -3.71 -14.97
CA ALA A 13 6.36 -2.39 -14.47
C ALA A 13 7.01 -2.45 -13.08
N SER A 14 6.52 -3.33 -12.21
CA SER A 14 7.16 -3.56 -10.90
C SER A 14 8.58 -4.07 -11.05
N GLN A 15 8.80 -5.02 -11.97
CA GLN A 15 10.11 -5.64 -12.17
C GLN A 15 11.10 -4.68 -12.84
N SER A 16 10.67 -4.00 -13.91
CA SER A 16 11.55 -3.12 -14.70
C SER A 16 11.99 -1.86 -13.95
N ASN A 17 11.20 -1.39 -12.99
CA ASN A 17 11.54 -0.23 -12.16
C ASN A 17 12.18 -0.59 -10.81
N SER A 18 12.46 -1.88 -10.58
CA SER A 18 13.06 -2.34 -9.32
C SER A 18 14.34 -1.56 -8.99
N GLN A 19 14.49 -1.19 -7.72
CA GLN A 19 15.62 -0.44 -7.16
C GLN A 19 15.82 0.99 -7.68
N GLN A 20 14.91 1.52 -8.50
CA GLN A 20 14.96 2.94 -8.85
C GLN A 20 14.62 3.82 -7.64
N CYS A 21 15.08 5.07 -7.66
CA CYS A 21 14.70 6.06 -6.66
C CYS A 21 13.23 6.46 -6.84
N SER A 22 12.45 6.34 -5.77
CA SER A 22 11.06 6.84 -5.72
C SER A 22 10.99 8.24 -5.12
N ASN A 23 9.94 8.99 -5.44
CA ASN A 23 9.60 10.26 -4.78
C ASN A 23 8.22 10.14 -4.07
N PRO A 24 8.16 9.74 -2.79
CA PRO A 24 6.90 9.49 -2.10
C PRO A 24 5.98 10.72 -2.01
N ARG A 25 6.55 11.92 -1.84
CA ARG A 25 5.78 13.16 -1.76
C ARG A 25 5.13 13.47 -3.11
N GLU A 26 5.90 13.36 -4.18
CA GLU A 26 5.38 13.61 -5.53
C GLU A 26 4.31 12.57 -5.92
N ALA A 27 4.53 11.29 -5.63
CA ALA A 27 3.53 10.25 -5.87
C ALA A 27 2.19 10.56 -5.16
N ALA A 28 2.24 11.01 -3.90
CA ALA A 28 1.04 11.43 -3.17
C ALA A 28 0.38 12.66 -3.81
N LEU A 29 1.17 13.68 -4.19
CA LEU A 29 0.65 14.90 -4.81
C LEU A 29 0.00 14.63 -6.18
N GLN A 30 0.59 13.74 -7.00
CA GLN A 30 0.02 13.33 -8.28
C GLN A 30 -1.34 12.64 -8.07
N GLY A 31 -1.45 11.74 -7.09
CA GLY A 31 -2.71 11.08 -6.74
C GLY A 31 -3.79 12.07 -6.27
N LEU A 32 -3.43 12.99 -5.37
CA LEU A 32 -4.34 14.03 -4.87
C LEU A 32 -4.78 15.00 -5.96
N ALA A 33 -3.88 15.40 -6.86
CA ALA A 33 -4.21 16.25 -8.00
C ALA A 33 -5.25 15.58 -8.91
N LYS A 34 -5.10 14.29 -9.19
CA LYS A 34 -6.10 13.51 -9.95
C LYS A 34 -7.46 13.46 -9.23
N MET A 35 -7.47 13.16 -7.94
CA MET A 35 -8.72 13.12 -7.15
C MET A 35 -9.43 14.47 -7.19
N LYS A 36 -8.70 15.56 -6.96
CA LYS A 36 -9.23 16.92 -6.98
C LYS A 36 -9.78 17.30 -8.35
N ALA A 37 -9.09 16.96 -9.43
CA ALA A 37 -9.56 17.23 -10.79
C ALA A 37 -10.91 16.55 -11.07
N LEU A 38 -11.11 15.31 -10.62
CA LEU A 38 -12.40 14.61 -10.76
C LEU A 38 -13.49 15.23 -9.89
N MET A 39 -13.16 15.66 -8.67
CA MET A 39 -14.09 16.40 -7.80
C MET A 39 -14.53 17.71 -8.45
N ASP A 40 -13.61 18.43 -9.08
CA ASP A 40 -13.91 19.70 -9.77
C ASP A 40 -14.81 19.52 -11.00
N MET A 41 -14.80 18.33 -11.59
CA MET A 41 -15.73 17.93 -12.66
C MET A 41 -17.10 17.45 -12.13
N GLY A 42 -17.30 17.40 -10.81
CA GLY A 42 -18.54 16.98 -10.18
C GLY A 42 -18.63 15.49 -9.84
N PHE A 43 -17.56 14.71 -10.01
CA PHE A 43 -17.53 13.31 -9.60
C PHE A 43 -17.30 13.19 -8.09
N THR A 44 -18.12 12.38 -7.40
CA THR A 44 -17.92 12.09 -5.98
C THR A 44 -16.60 11.36 -5.77
N GLN A 45 -15.79 11.81 -4.82
CA GLN A 45 -14.54 11.14 -4.46
C GLN A 45 -14.42 10.85 -2.97
N GLY A 46 -13.67 9.78 -2.68
CA GLY A 46 -13.25 9.39 -1.34
C GLY A 46 -11.76 9.08 -1.31
N VAL A 47 -11.20 9.01 -0.10
CA VAL A 47 -9.79 8.69 0.14
C VAL A 47 -9.69 7.63 1.24
N LEU A 48 -8.80 6.65 1.04
CA LEU A 48 -8.38 5.72 2.08
C LEU A 48 -6.95 6.06 2.49
N ALA A 49 -6.71 6.19 3.80
CA ALA A 49 -5.40 6.48 4.33
C ALA A 49 -4.42 5.34 4.05
N PRO A 50 -3.12 5.63 3.87
CA PRO A 50 -2.11 4.58 3.75
C PRO A 50 -1.99 3.77 5.06
N GLN A 51 -1.49 2.54 4.95
CA GLN A 51 -1.22 1.69 6.11
C GLN A 51 0.07 2.10 6.82
N GLU A 52 0.20 1.72 8.09
CA GLU A 52 1.45 1.85 8.85
C GLU A 52 2.58 1.07 8.17
N ARG A 53 3.72 1.73 7.96
CA ARG A 53 4.91 1.16 7.34
C ARG A 53 6.18 1.80 7.94
N PRO A 54 7.25 1.04 8.22
CA PRO A 54 7.41 -0.41 8.03
C PRO A 54 6.42 -1.24 8.88
N ASP A 55 5.99 -2.40 8.40
CA ASP A 55 5.13 -3.31 9.18
C ASP A 55 5.95 -4.03 10.27
N VAL A 56 6.19 -3.33 11.38
CA VAL A 56 6.97 -3.84 12.52
C VAL A 56 6.27 -5.02 13.18
N ALA A 57 4.93 -5.02 13.23
CA ALA A 57 4.16 -6.13 13.76
C ALA A 57 4.37 -7.41 12.92
N GLY A 58 4.35 -7.30 11.60
CA GLY A 58 4.68 -8.40 10.68
C GLY A 58 6.11 -8.89 10.86
N LEU A 59 7.09 -7.99 10.97
CA LEU A 59 8.48 -8.38 11.26
C LEU A 59 8.61 -9.14 12.59
N ARG A 60 7.86 -8.76 13.63
CA ARG A 60 7.86 -9.50 14.91
C ARG A 60 7.34 -10.92 14.76
N GLN A 61 6.28 -11.12 13.97
CA GLN A 61 5.73 -12.45 13.68
C GLN A 61 6.75 -13.33 12.93
N LEU A 62 7.66 -12.72 12.17
CA LEU A 62 8.75 -13.40 11.46
C LEU A 62 9.99 -13.66 12.34
N GLY A 63 9.93 -13.34 13.64
CA GLY A 63 10.95 -13.73 14.62
C GLY A 63 11.91 -12.60 15.03
N PHE A 64 11.76 -11.39 14.51
CA PHE A 64 12.54 -10.24 14.98
C PHE A 64 11.99 -9.72 16.32
N THR A 65 12.87 -9.49 17.31
CA THR A 65 12.46 -9.12 18.68
C THR A 65 13.22 -7.88 19.18
N GLY A 66 12.69 -7.22 20.23
CA GLY A 66 13.26 -5.99 20.82
C GLY A 66 12.31 -4.80 20.75
N SER A 67 12.82 -3.58 20.86
CA SER A 67 12.08 -2.36 20.50
C SER A 67 11.80 -2.29 19.00
N ASP A 68 10.95 -1.37 18.55
CA ASP A 68 10.64 -1.23 17.12
C ASP A 68 11.89 -0.89 16.30
N GLU A 69 12.75 -0.02 16.82
CA GLU A 69 14.03 0.32 16.21
C GLU A 69 14.94 -0.90 16.11
N GLN A 70 15.00 -1.72 17.16
CA GLN A 70 15.80 -2.95 17.16
C GLN A 70 15.25 -3.99 16.19
N VAL A 71 13.93 -4.10 16.06
CA VAL A 71 13.29 -4.99 15.08
C VAL A 71 13.65 -4.56 13.66
N ILE A 72 13.52 -3.27 13.34
CA ILE A 72 13.88 -2.71 12.03
C ILE A 72 15.38 -2.88 11.76
N GLU A 73 16.24 -2.59 12.73
CA GLU A 73 17.68 -2.72 12.59
C GLU A 73 18.09 -4.18 12.33
N LYS A 74 17.53 -5.13 13.07
CA LYS A 74 17.80 -6.55 12.87
C LYS A 74 17.32 -7.00 11.50
N ALA A 75 16.12 -6.62 11.08
CA ALA A 75 15.62 -6.91 9.74
C ALA A 75 16.55 -6.33 8.66
N ALA A 76 16.99 -5.07 8.79
CA ALA A 76 17.92 -4.46 7.86
C ALA A 76 19.25 -5.21 7.73
N ARG A 77 19.80 -5.70 8.86
CA ARG A 77 21.08 -6.40 8.91
C ARG A 77 20.99 -7.86 8.44
N GLN A 78 19.89 -8.53 8.76
CA GLN A 78 19.75 -9.97 8.55
C GLN A 78 19.02 -10.31 7.24
N ASP A 79 18.04 -9.51 6.84
CA ASP A 79 17.23 -9.72 5.64
C ASP A 79 16.69 -8.38 5.10
N MET A 80 17.56 -7.64 4.41
CA MET A 80 17.20 -6.36 3.79
C MET A 80 16.03 -6.49 2.80
N PRO A 81 15.95 -7.51 1.92
CA PRO A 81 14.79 -7.72 1.07
C PRO A 81 13.46 -7.81 1.84
N LEU A 82 13.44 -8.51 2.98
CA LEU A 82 12.26 -8.61 3.82
C LEU A 82 11.88 -7.26 4.46
N LEU A 83 12.86 -6.48 4.92
CA LEU A 83 12.59 -5.13 5.40
C LEU A 83 11.98 -4.25 4.29
N VAL A 84 12.52 -4.30 3.07
CA VAL A 84 11.98 -3.55 1.92
C VAL A 84 10.54 -3.99 1.61
N ALA A 85 10.25 -5.29 1.68
CA ALA A 85 8.88 -5.81 1.53
C ALA A 85 7.93 -5.26 2.61
N SER A 86 8.35 -5.23 3.87
CA SER A 86 7.58 -4.65 4.98
C SER A 86 7.35 -3.14 4.83
N CYS A 87 8.10 -2.46 3.96
CA CYS A 87 7.96 -1.03 3.67
C CYS A 87 7.06 -0.74 2.47
N SER A 88 6.54 -1.74 1.77
CA SER A 88 5.76 -1.53 0.54
C SER A 88 4.52 -0.66 0.78
N ALA A 89 4.33 0.37 -0.06
CA ALA A 89 3.14 1.21 -0.07
C ALA A 89 2.02 0.67 -0.98
N SER A 90 2.02 -0.64 -1.27
CA SER A 90 1.08 -1.26 -2.22
C SER A 90 -0.39 -1.06 -1.87
N SER A 91 -0.74 -0.78 -0.61
CA SER A 91 -2.11 -0.47 -0.19
C SER A 91 -2.68 0.81 -0.85
N MET A 92 -1.86 1.61 -1.54
CA MET A 92 -2.35 2.74 -2.34
C MET A 92 -3.26 2.30 -3.50
N TRP A 93 -3.10 1.06 -3.99
CA TRP A 93 -3.94 0.49 -5.05
C TRP A 93 -5.23 -0.06 -4.45
N VAL A 94 -6.11 0.86 -4.05
CA VAL A 94 -7.39 0.53 -3.38
C VAL A 94 -8.37 -0.27 -4.24
N ALA A 95 -8.13 -0.38 -5.55
CA ALA A 95 -8.86 -1.29 -6.42
C ALA A 95 -8.69 -2.77 -6.02
N ASN A 96 -7.63 -3.09 -5.26
CA ASN A 96 -7.38 -4.42 -4.70
C ASN A 96 -7.83 -4.54 -3.23
N ALA A 97 -8.42 -3.49 -2.64
CA ALA A 97 -8.72 -3.47 -1.20
C ALA A 97 -9.96 -4.29 -0.83
N ALA A 98 -10.96 -4.33 -1.71
CA ALA A 98 -12.19 -5.07 -1.51
C ALA A 98 -12.96 -5.25 -2.83
N THR A 99 -13.88 -6.20 -2.85
CA THR A 99 -14.99 -6.23 -3.81
C THR A 99 -16.22 -5.57 -3.18
N VAL A 100 -16.90 -4.71 -3.93
CA VAL A 100 -18.08 -3.98 -3.46
C VAL A 100 -19.33 -4.57 -4.09
N SER A 101 -20.32 -4.90 -3.26
CA SER A 101 -21.67 -5.26 -3.69
C SER A 101 -22.63 -4.12 -3.34
N PRO A 102 -23.15 -3.37 -4.33
CA PRO A 102 -24.13 -2.32 -4.11
C PRO A 102 -25.42 -2.86 -3.45
N SER A 103 -26.13 -2.02 -2.71
CA SER A 103 -27.39 -2.39 -2.06
C SER A 103 -28.48 -2.83 -3.03
N ALA A 104 -28.44 -2.39 -4.30
CA ALA A 104 -29.37 -2.80 -5.33
C ALA A 104 -29.21 -4.29 -5.71
N ASP A 105 -28.04 -4.88 -5.41
CA ASP A 105 -27.66 -6.22 -5.85
C ASP A 105 -27.62 -7.24 -4.69
N THR A 106 -27.93 -6.82 -3.46
CA THR A 106 -27.77 -7.64 -2.25
C THR A 106 -29.12 -7.99 -1.64
N ALA A 107 -29.24 -9.22 -1.11
CA ALA A 107 -30.51 -9.75 -0.61
C ALA A 107 -31.07 -8.98 0.61
N ASP A 108 -30.22 -8.34 1.41
CA ASP A 108 -30.60 -7.55 2.58
C ASP A 108 -30.72 -6.04 2.30
N GLY A 109 -30.52 -5.62 1.05
CA GLY A 109 -30.58 -4.21 0.64
C GLY A 109 -29.47 -3.34 1.23
N ARG A 110 -28.35 -3.92 1.68
CA ARG A 110 -27.19 -3.19 2.24
C ARG A 110 -26.01 -3.18 1.28
N VAL A 111 -25.14 -2.18 1.40
CA VAL A 111 -23.85 -2.19 0.71
C VAL A 111 -22.89 -3.09 1.48
N HIS A 112 -22.26 -4.06 0.79
CA HIS A 112 -21.28 -4.97 1.38
C HIS A 112 -19.90 -4.75 0.78
N PHE A 113 -18.88 -4.89 1.62
CA PHE A 113 -17.47 -4.84 1.26
C PHE A 113 -16.82 -6.16 1.72
N THR A 114 -16.25 -6.90 0.77
CA THR A 114 -15.50 -8.13 1.07
C THR A 114 -14.02 -7.88 0.80
N ALA A 115 -13.19 -7.98 1.84
CA ALA A 115 -11.74 -7.86 1.76
C ALA A 115 -11.07 -9.15 1.27
#